data_AF-A0A8K1C3N5-F1
#
_entry.id   AF-A0A8K1C3N5-F1
#
_cell.length_a   1.000
_cell.length_b   1.000
_cell.length_c   1.000
_cell.angle_alpha   90.00
_cell.angle_beta   90.00
_cell.angle_gamma   90.00
#
_symmetry.space_group_name_H-M   'P 1'
#
loop_
_entity.id
_entity.type
_entity.pdbx_description
1 polymer ?
#
loop_
_entity_poly.entity_id
_entity_poly.type
_entity_poly.pdbx_seq_one_letter_code
_entity_poly.pdbx_strand_id
1 'polypeptide(L)'
;MLHSLQATASSRLGASAQLGPSVFSHERPSTSLNDLEIVRLIVEREGCIEALAQLLTTHSRATRVKHRNQRDISAAATLAAAPMVLQSLLDQLRGVSVQIVEQIEKWREFNGMQVFQWRSLNYLLKMIHDIDFLAAHSASIAPLDIFKTLQLERNPFLASLHLDHAALKENTPALAVARLGAFVGNVDMKRVFAASKVLLQEEQRHSSMDDVEEPALKSATQVAIQPTIATRAHWSHQELRLPFSNPDPAPPVSATQWKDPVDAMEYDIQLSKELLFQHEHEVSAMKEELTVLQHKLKDVTLPEKHRQLQTRIASLNNDLTRRTGALFHRRNELQRKEAVLRVEKKRREAKSKTECASRPRKTDEDARGIDEVVTESDKSSTGEPAEDSQGVHFTKTPRFKAALMEDELRRQDLIERYAAHSKLKSSMCQTKVKLQSLGGTSSMRNSRSSPHLRSPSPTMRFRQLSSGNSNMSLEEMTSADVEVFADGLDTGDQRYGALLRSQGINGRLLAQTTDTDLQELGVMIRLHRVTILDAVNSRQSSDAK
;
A
#
# COMPACT_ATOMS: atom_id res chain seq x y z
N MET A 1 57.30 46.83 47.36
CA MET A 1 57.01 47.51 46.07
C MET A 1 55.95 46.69 45.33
N LEU A 2 54.70 46.85 45.77
CA LEU A 2 53.50 46.26 45.19
C LEU A 2 52.69 47.44 44.66
N HIS A 3 52.49 47.53 43.35
CA HIS A 3 51.61 48.55 42.78
C HIS A 3 50.19 48.00 42.67
N SER A 4 49.34 48.54 43.53
CA SER A 4 47.89 48.42 43.52
C SER A 4 47.30 49.76 43.09
N LEU A 5 46.36 49.69 42.13
CA LEU A 5 45.16 50.50 41.92
C LEU A 5 45.23 52.02 42.15
N GLN A 6 44.92 52.81 41.10
CA GLN A 6 43.70 53.63 41.11
C GLN A 6 43.35 54.23 39.73
N ALA A 7 42.03 54.23 39.52
CA ALA A 7 41.17 54.85 38.52
C ALA A 7 41.66 56.09 37.75
N THR A 8 41.21 56.21 36.49
CA THR A 8 40.54 57.43 35.99
C THR A 8 39.87 57.23 34.62
N ALA A 9 38.75 57.96 34.46
CA ALA A 9 38.20 58.56 33.24
C ALA A 9 37.25 57.75 32.31
N SER A 10 35.97 58.11 32.46
CA SER A 10 34.88 58.01 31.50
C SER A 10 35.12 58.79 30.20
N SER A 11 34.72 58.25 29.04
CA SER A 11 33.80 58.93 28.10
C SER A 11 33.46 58.15 26.83
N ARG A 12 32.14 58.00 26.63
CA ARG A 12 31.34 58.31 25.43
C ARG A 12 31.55 57.57 24.10
N LEU A 13 30.44 56.92 23.71
CA LEU A 13 29.73 57.00 22.42
C LEU A 13 30.47 56.58 21.13
N GLY A 14 29.95 55.54 20.47
CA GLY A 14 30.13 55.39 19.02
C GLY A 14 29.88 54.01 18.45
N ALA A 15 28.65 53.79 17.98
CA ALA A 15 28.30 53.07 16.75
C ALA A 15 28.99 51.74 16.37
N SER A 16 28.17 50.68 16.40
CA SER A 16 27.82 49.81 15.26
C SER A 16 28.87 49.58 14.16
N ALA A 17 29.42 48.36 14.13
CA ALA A 17 29.82 47.70 12.89
C ALA A 17 29.51 46.21 12.99
N GLN A 18 28.58 45.76 12.14
CA GLN A 18 28.18 44.39 11.95
C GLN A 18 29.37 43.53 11.50
N LEU A 19 29.68 42.47 12.26
CA LEU A 19 30.40 41.31 11.77
C LEU A 19 29.40 40.16 11.72
N GLY A 20 29.04 39.76 10.51
CA GLY A 20 28.07 38.68 10.27
C GLY A 20 28.57 37.35 10.82
N PRO A 21 27.70 36.51 11.38
CA PRO A 21 28.06 35.15 11.73
C PRO A 21 28.19 34.32 10.44
N SER A 22 29.38 33.76 10.28
CA SER A 22 29.77 32.77 9.29
C SER A 22 28.66 31.72 9.05
N VAL A 23 28.10 31.73 7.85
CA VAL A 23 27.22 30.68 7.32
C VAL A 23 28.10 29.55 6.78
N PHE A 24 28.63 28.75 7.70
CA PHE A 24 29.07 27.39 7.40
C PHE A 24 28.46 26.48 8.46
N SER A 25 27.16 26.21 8.30
CA SER A 25 26.51 25.10 9.00
C SER A 25 27.15 23.82 8.51
N HIS A 26 27.73 23.08 9.47
CA HIS A 26 28.34 21.78 9.33
C HIS A 26 27.64 20.88 8.30
N GLU A 27 28.44 20.39 7.36
CA GLU A 27 28.19 19.10 6.69
C GLU A 27 27.90 18.06 7.78
N ARG A 28 26.69 17.49 7.76
CA ARG A 28 26.31 16.39 8.66
C ARG A 28 27.26 15.23 8.41
N PRO A 29 28.05 14.79 9.41
CA PRO A 29 28.95 13.66 9.22
C PRO A 29 28.09 12.39 9.08
N SER A 30 28.37 11.61 8.03
CA SER A 30 28.08 10.17 7.89
C SER A 30 26.75 9.67 8.47
N THR A 31 25.81 9.28 7.59
CA THR A 31 24.70 8.36 7.93
C THR A 31 25.20 7.29 8.90
N SER A 32 24.68 7.34 10.14
CA SER A 32 25.14 6.44 11.19
C SER A 32 24.87 5.00 10.75
N LEU A 33 25.66 4.03 11.20
CA LEU A 33 25.41 2.60 10.86
C LEU A 33 23.97 2.18 11.22
N ASN A 34 23.38 2.80 12.24
CA ASN A 34 21.99 2.59 12.62
C ASN A 34 21.00 3.09 11.55
N ASP A 35 21.31 4.19 10.86
CA ASP A 35 20.48 4.71 9.76
C ASP A 35 20.44 3.71 8.60
N LEU A 36 21.59 3.09 8.28
CA LEU A 36 21.69 2.10 7.21
C LEU A 36 20.90 0.82 7.54
N GLU A 37 20.92 0.38 8.79
CA GLU A 37 20.14 -0.77 9.22
C GLU A 37 18.63 -0.49 9.17
N ILE A 38 18.19 0.69 9.61
CA ILE A 38 16.79 1.12 9.46
C ILE A 38 16.41 1.15 7.98
N VAL A 39 17.23 1.74 7.12
CA VAL A 39 16.99 1.80 5.66
C VAL A 39 16.90 0.40 5.06
N ARG A 40 17.78 -0.53 5.45
CA ARG A 40 17.72 -1.93 5.01
C ARG A 40 16.39 -2.59 5.39
N LEU A 41 15.97 -2.44 6.65
CA LEU A 41 14.71 -2.99 7.12
C LEU A 41 13.51 -2.37 6.39
N ILE A 42 13.55 -1.07 6.12
CA ILE A 42 12.53 -0.37 5.31
C ILE A 42 12.45 -1.00 3.91
N VAL A 43 13.58 -1.17 3.22
CA VAL A 43 13.61 -1.79 1.88
C VAL A 43 13.05 -3.21 1.91
N GLU A 44 13.41 -4.00 2.93
CA GLU A 44 12.88 -5.36 3.11
C GLU A 44 11.37 -5.38 3.32
N ARG A 45 10.85 -4.45 4.15
CA ARG A 45 9.41 -4.31 4.40
C ARG A 45 8.65 -3.89 3.14
N GLU A 46 9.14 -2.88 2.41
CA GLU A 46 8.52 -2.43 1.16
C GLU A 46 8.53 -3.56 0.11
N GLY A 47 9.61 -4.35 0.05
CA GLY A 47 9.68 -5.54 -0.79
C GLY A 47 8.63 -6.60 -0.43
N CYS A 48 8.38 -6.83 0.85
CA CYS A 48 7.32 -7.73 1.31
C CYS A 48 5.92 -7.24 0.89
N ILE A 49 5.67 -5.93 1.05
CA ILE A 49 4.40 -5.31 0.65
C ILE A 49 4.19 -5.40 -0.86
N GLU A 50 5.23 -5.15 -1.65
CA GLU A 50 5.17 -5.28 -3.10
C GLU A 50 4.90 -6.72 -3.54
N ALA A 51 5.62 -7.70 -2.97
CA ALA A 51 5.40 -9.11 -3.24
C ALA A 51 3.96 -9.53 -2.90
N LEU A 52 3.43 -9.07 -1.76
CA LEU A 52 2.04 -9.33 -1.35
C LEU A 52 1.05 -8.71 -2.34
N ALA A 53 1.24 -7.46 -2.74
CA ALA A 53 0.38 -6.80 -3.72
C ALA A 53 0.40 -7.51 -5.10
N GLN A 54 1.57 -7.97 -5.55
CA GLN A 54 1.71 -8.74 -6.80
C GLN A 54 1.00 -10.09 -6.72
N LEU A 55 1.14 -10.83 -5.61
CA LEU A 55 0.42 -12.09 -5.38
C LEU A 55 -1.09 -11.86 -5.43
N LEU A 56 -1.60 -10.84 -4.74
CA LEU A 56 -3.04 -10.54 -4.76
C LEU A 56 -3.53 -10.12 -6.14
N THR A 57 -2.79 -9.28 -6.85
CA THR A 57 -3.16 -8.81 -8.19
C THR A 57 -3.20 -9.97 -9.20
N THR A 58 -2.23 -10.89 -9.13
CA THR A 58 -2.22 -12.08 -9.99
C THR A 58 -3.39 -13.01 -9.69
N HIS A 59 -3.72 -13.22 -8.42
CA HIS A 59 -4.89 -13.99 -8.02
C HIS A 59 -6.21 -13.37 -8.53
N SER A 60 -6.40 -12.06 -8.31
CA SER A 60 -7.58 -11.31 -8.78
C SER A 60 -7.77 -11.34 -10.30
N ARG A 61 -6.67 -11.30 -11.06
CA ARG A 61 -6.73 -11.43 -12.53
C ARG A 61 -7.18 -12.82 -12.94
N ALA A 62 -6.70 -13.83 -12.24
CA ALA A 62 -6.90 -15.20 -12.61
C ALA A 62 -8.27 -15.75 -12.18
N THR A 63 -8.83 -15.25 -11.06
CA THR A 63 -10.24 -15.50 -10.70
C THR A 63 -11.21 -14.87 -11.70
N ARG A 64 -10.89 -13.70 -12.27
CA ARG A 64 -11.69 -13.07 -13.34
C ARG A 64 -11.61 -13.81 -14.69
N VAL A 65 -10.52 -14.50 -14.98
CA VAL A 65 -10.31 -15.23 -16.26
C VAL A 65 -10.95 -16.63 -16.28
N LYS A 66 -11.33 -17.19 -15.12
CA LYS A 66 -12.00 -18.50 -15.01
C LYS A 66 -13.32 -18.62 -15.80
N HIS A 67 -13.87 -17.54 -16.34
CA HIS A 67 -15.02 -17.58 -17.22
C HIS A 67 -14.71 -17.75 -18.72
N ARG A 68 -13.44 -17.78 -19.15
CA ARG A 68 -13.13 -17.72 -20.59
C ARG A 68 -12.23 -18.80 -21.18
N ASN A 69 -11.37 -19.52 -20.45
CA ASN A 69 -10.65 -20.71 -20.98
C ASN A 69 -9.95 -21.53 -19.89
N GLN A 70 -9.94 -22.85 -20.05
CA GLN A 70 -9.49 -23.85 -19.06
C GLN A 70 -7.95 -24.03 -18.98
N ARG A 71 -7.17 -23.36 -19.84
CA ARG A 71 -5.70 -23.47 -19.89
C ARG A 71 -4.94 -22.44 -19.05
N ASP A 72 -5.58 -21.36 -18.59
CA ASP A 72 -4.95 -20.30 -17.77
C ASP A 72 -5.10 -20.55 -16.25
N ILE A 73 -5.65 -21.70 -15.87
CA ILE A 73 -5.89 -22.09 -14.48
C ILE A 73 -4.58 -22.23 -13.68
N SER A 74 -3.45 -22.47 -14.36
CA SER A 74 -2.13 -22.60 -13.74
C SER A 74 -1.63 -21.34 -13.03
N ALA A 75 -2.01 -20.14 -13.49
CA ALA A 75 -1.61 -18.88 -12.86
C ALA A 75 -2.60 -18.40 -11.78
N ALA A 76 -3.85 -18.90 -11.82
CA ALA A 76 -4.85 -18.68 -10.76
C ALA A 76 -4.57 -19.47 -9.49
N ALA A 77 -3.82 -20.56 -9.66
CA ALA A 77 -3.49 -21.48 -8.60
C ALA A 77 -2.44 -20.92 -7.64
N THR A 78 -1.64 -19.90 -7.95
CA THR A 78 -0.42 -19.56 -7.19
C THR A 78 -0.66 -19.24 -5.70
N LEU A 79 -1.77 -18.60 -5.36
CA LEU A 79 -2.11 -18.26 -3.97
C LEU A 79 -2.75 -19.44 -3.21
N ALA A 80 -3.40 -20.36 -3.93
CA ALA A 80 -3.90 -21.63 -3.39
C ALA A 80 -2.84 -22.76 -3.41
N ALA A 81 -1.80 -22.62 -4.25
CA ALA A 81 -0.75 -23.60 -4.49
C ALA A 81 0.51 -23.33 -3.65
N ALA A 82 0.68 -22.12 -3.13
CA ALA A 82 1.82 -21.76 -2.27
C ALA A 82 1.40 -21.04 -0.96
N PRO A 83 0.51 -21.62 -0.14
CA PRO A 83 0.11 -21.04 1.15
C PRO A 83 1.31 -20.82 2.09
N MET A 84 2.35 -21.65 1.98
CA MET A 84 3.60 -21.49 2.75
C MET A 84 4.37 -20.22 2.38
N VAL A 85 4.39 -19.83 1.10
CA VAL A 85 5.06 -18.59 0.65
C VAL A 85 4.32 -17.37 1.17
N LEU A 86 2.99 -17.38 1.10
CA LEU A 86 2.17 -16.32 1.68
C LEU A 86 2.41 -16.21 3.19
N GLN A 87 2.34 -17.32 3.93
CA GLN A 87 2.58 -17.31 5.37
C GLN A 87 3.98 -16.78 5.70
N SER A 88 5.02 -17.22 4.98
CA SER A 88 6.39 -16.74 5.15
C SER A 88 6.52 -15.24 4.90
N LEU A 89 5.86 -14.71 3.85
CA LEU A 89 5.85 -13.27 3.57
C LEU A 89 5.15 -12.48 4.66
N LEU A 90 4.05 -13.01 5.20
CA LEU A 90 3.34 -12.36 6.30
C LEU A 90 4.22 -12.35 7.55
N ASP A 91 4.81 -13.47 7.94
CA ASP A 91 5.67 -13.54 9.13
C ASP A 91 6.91 -12.65 9.00
N GLN A 92 7.50 -12.56 7.80
CA GLN A 92 8.58 -11.61 7.52
C GLN A 92 8.10 -10.16 7.63
N LEU A 93 6.96 -9.81 7.02
CA LEU A 93 6.38 -8.47 7.10
C LEU A 93 6.10 -8.05 8.54
N ARG A 94 5.58 -8.96 9.38
CA ARG A 94 5.34 -8.73 10.81
C ARG A 94 6.65 -8.46 11.55
N GLY A 95 7.62 -9.37 11.39
CA GLY A 95 8.91 -9.28 12.06
C GLY A 95 9.65 -8.00 11.72
N VAL A 96 9.76 -7.67 10.42
CA VAL A 96 10.46 -6.48 9.95
C VAL A 96 9.72 -5.21 10.37
N SER A 97 8.39 -5.18 10.34
CA SER A 97 7.62 -4.01 10.80
C SER A 97 7.89 -3.69 12.27
N VAL A 98 7.90 -4.69 13.16
CA VAL A 98 8.23 -4.47 14.58
C VAL A 98 9.68 -4.01 14.74
N GLN A 99 10.62 -4.64 14.02
CA GLN A 99 12.03 -4.25 14.06
C GLN A 99 12.26 -2.80 13.62
N ILE A 100 11.58 -2.32 12.57
CA ILE A 100 11.71 -0.92 12.14
C ILE A 100 11.29 0.04 13.26
N VAL A 101 10.16 -0.22 13.92
CA VAL A 101 9.68 0.65 15.01
C VAL A 101 10.68 0.67 16.16
N GLU A 102 11.18 -0.50 16.57
CA GLU A 102 12.19 -0.62 17.63
C GLU A 102 13.52 0.07 17.26
N GLN A 103 13.97 -0.03 16.02
CA GLN A 103 15.21 0.60 15.56
C GLN A 103 15.06 2.12 15.43
N ILE A 104 13.90 2.61 14.98
CA ILE A 104 13.62 4.05 14.95
C ILE A 104 13.54 4.63 16.37
N GLU A 105 12.94 3.90 17.33
CA GLU A 105 12.95 4.29 18.74
C GLU A 105 14.38 4.37 19.29
N LYS A 106 15.20 3.33 19.09
CA LYS A 106 16.63 3.35 19.48
C LYS A 106 17.38 4.50 18.81
N TRP A 107 17.12 4.75 17.54
CA TRP A 107 17.74 5.87 16.82
C TRP A 107 17.35 7.23 17.42
N ARG A 108 16.11 7.38 17.92
CA ARG A 108 15.66 8.58 18.64
C ARG A 108 16.34 8.77 19.98
N GLU A 109 16.75 7.70 20.66
CA GLU A 109 17.54 7.83 21.90
C GLU A 109 18.85 8.61 21.65
N PHE A 110 19.46 8.46 20.47
CA PHE A 110 20.69 9.16 20.09
C PHE A 110 20.46 10.51 19.38
N ASN A 111 19.40 10.62 18.58
CA ASN A 111 19.12 11.80 17.74
C ASN A 111 18.06 12.74 18.33
N GLY A 112 17.54 12.41 19.51
CA GLY A 112 16.40 13.07 20.15
C GLY A 112 15.07 12.68 19.49
N MET A 113 14.03 13.47 19.77
CA MET A 113 12.66 13.26 19.24
C MET A 113 12.52 13.62 17.74
N GLN A 114 13.59 13.47 16.95
CA GLN A 114 13.54 13.71 15.51
C GLN A 114 12.65 12.68 14.82
N VAL A 115 12.07 13.11 13.70
CA VAL A 115 11.28 12.26 12.81
C VAL A 115 12.21 11.55 11.85
N PHE A 116 12.14 10.22 11.80
CA PHE A 116 12.87 9.45 10.80
C PHE A 116 12.17 9.63 9.44
N GLN A 117 12.86 10.27 8.50
CA GLN A 117 12.32 10.56 7.17
C GLN A 117 12.75 9.53 6.15
N TRP A 118 11.78 8.98 5.42
CA TRP A 118 11.99 8.13 4.24
C TRP A 118 11.29 8.75 3.05
N ARG A 119 12.03 9.07 1.98
CA ARG A 119 11.49 9.79 0.81
C ARG A 119 10.70 11.06 1.18
N SER A 120 11.22 11.80 2.17
CA SER A 120 10.59 13.00 2.74
C SER A 120 9.28 12.78 3.50
N LEU A 121 8.95 11.53 3.85
CA LEU A 121 7.80 11.17 4.68
C LEU A 121 8.25 10.68 6.05
N ASN A 122 7.44 10.97 7.08
CA ASN A 122 7.57 10.30 8.37
C ASN A 122 7.25 8.81 8.17
N TYR A 123 8.26 7.94 8.24
CA TYR A 123 8.09 6.55 7.88
C TYR A 123 7.16 5.81 8.86
N LEU A 124 7.19 6.16 10.15
CA LEU A 124 6.27 5.57 11.15
C LEU A 124 4.81 5.87 10.82
N LEU A 125 4.50 7.09 10.34
CA LEU A 125 3.13 7.43 9.91
C LEU A 125 2.74 6.73 8.61
N LYS A 126 3.68 6.60 7.66
CA LYS A 126 3.48 5.83 6.43
C LYS A 126 3.11 4.38 6.75
N MET A 127 3.85 3.75 7.68
CA MET A 127 3.64 2.35 8.07
C MET A 127 2.21 2.04 8.51
N ILE A 128 1.53 2.98 9.20
CA ILE A 128 0.15 2.83 9.67
C ILE A 128 -0.81 2.48 8.52
N HIS A 129 -0.56 3.00 7.31
CA HIS A 129 -1.49 2.93 6.18
C HIS A 129 -1.02 2.05 5.01
N ASP A 130 0.25 1.63 5.02
CA ASP A 130 0.88 0.93 3.88
C ASP A 130 0.18 -0.37 3.47
N ILE A 131 -0.57 -0.98 4.37
CA ILE A 131 -1.27 -2.23 4.14
C ILE A 131 -2.78 -2.06 4.03
N ASP A 132 -3.30 -0.83 4.09
CA ASP A 132 -4.75 -0.56 3.99
C ASP A 132 -5.31 -1.01 2.63
N PHE A 133 -4.46 -1.09 1.59
CA PHE A 133 -4.85 -1.65 0.30
C PHE A 133 -5.34 -3.11 0.39
N LEU A 134 -4.95 -3.86 1.43
CA LEU A 134 -5.44 -5.22 1.66
C LEU A 134 -6.94 -5.22 1.95
N ALA A 135 -7.45 -4.21 2.66
CA ALA A 135 -8.89 -4.04 2.89
C ALA A 135 -9.65 -3.83 1.58
N ALA A 136 -9.09 -3.04 0.65
CA ALA A 136 -9.63 -2.86 -0.69
C ALA A 136 -9.63 -4.15 -1.55
N HIS A 137 -8.77 -5.12 -1.21
CA HIS A 137 -8.71 -6.43 -1.85
C HIS A 137 -9.42 -7.54 -1.06
N SER A 138 -10.25 -7.19 -0.07
CA SER A 138 -10.99 -8.12 0.81
C SER A 138 -11.68 -9.27 0.05
N ALA A 139 -12.33 -8.99 -1.09
CA ALA A 139 -12.98 -10.01 -1.91
C ALA A 139 -12.00 -11.06 -2.50
N SER A 140 -10.75 -10.66 -2.75
CA SER A 140 -9.72 -11.53 -3.35
C SER A 140 -8.97 -12.34 -2.29
N ILE A 141 -8.94 -11.86 -1.05
CA ILE A 141 -8.36 -12.54 0.11
C ILE A 141 -9.38 -13.29 0.96
N ALA A 142 -10.69 -13.10 0.72
CA ALA A 142 -11.76 -13.81 1.41
C ALA A 142 -11.61 -15.35 1.45
N PRO A 143 -11.02 -16.03 0.44
CA PRO A 143 -10.75 -17.47 0.51
C PRO A 143 -9.68 -17.87 1.53
N LEU A 144 -8.86 -16.93 2.00
CA LEU A 144 -7.75 -17.18 2.91
C LEU A 144 -8.21 -16.98 4.36
N ASP A 145 -8.26 -18.07 5.12
CA ASP A 145 -8.75 -18.03 6.51
C ASP A 145 -7.93 -17.10 7.42
N ILE A 146 -6.63 -16.92 7.12
CA ILE A 146 -5.72 -16.04 7.85
C ILE A 146 -6.21 -14.59 7.93
N PHE A 147 -6.89 -14.07 6.90
CA PHE A 147 -7.33 -12.68 6.89
C PHE A 147 -8.77 -12.50 7.39
N LYS A 148 -9.55 -13.58 7.54
CA LYS A 148 -10.97 -13.49 7.94
C LYS A 148 -11.16 -12.95 9.35
N THR A 149 -10.21 -13.19 10.23
CA THR A 149 -10.26 -12.79 11.64
C THR A 149 -9.53 -11.47 11.91
N LEU A 150 -8.88 -10.89 10.89
CA LEU A 150 -8.05 -9.71 11.05
C LEU A 150 -8.76 -8.46 10.52
N GLN A 151 -8.76 -7.39 11.31
CA GLN A 151 -9.03 -6.04 10.79
C GLN A 151 -7.79 -5.59 10.01
N LEU A 152 -7.94 -5.31 8.72
CA LEU A 152 -6.80 -5.01 7.83
C LEU A 152 -6.45 -3.54 7.79
N GLU A 153 -7.44 -2.67 8.02
CA GLU A 153 -7.21 -1.23 8.11
C GLU A 153 -6.43 -0.90 9.37
N ARG A 154 -5.41 -0.05 9.24
CA ARG A 154 -4.58 0.45 10.34
C ARG A 154 -4.00 -0.68 11.19
N ASN A 155 -3.54 -1.75 10.53
CA ASN A 155 -2.98 -2.93 11.19
C ASN A 155 -1.56 -3.28 10.66
N PRO A 156 -0.57 -2.39 10.85
CA PRO A 156 0.76 -2.53 10.25
C PRO A 156 1.48 -3.86 10.54
N PHE A 157 1.03 -4.59 11.57
CA PHE A 157 1.59 -5.87 12.01
C PHE A 157 0.72 -7.08 11.65
N LEU A 158 -0.37 -6.92 10.88
CA LEU A 158 -1.30 -7.99 10.49
C LEU A 158 -1.60 -8.96 11.65
N ALA A 159 -1.90 -8.36 12.79
CA ALA A 159 -2.11 -9.02 14.07
C ALA A 159 -3.58 -8.88 14.50
N SER A 160 -4.04 -9.72 15.42
CA SER A 160 -5.37 -9.53 16.03
C SER A 160 -5.47 -8.20 16.81
N LEU A 161 -4.33 -7.60 17.14
CA LEU A 161 -4.21 -6.27 17.73
C LEU A 161 -4.00 -5.21 16.62
N HIS A 162 -5.07 -4.54 16.20
CA HIS A 162 -5.01 -3.38 15.30
C HIS A 162 -4.88 -2.06 16.09
N LEU A 163 -4.54 -0.94 15.41
CA LEU A 163 -4.28 0.33 16.10
C LEU A 163 -5.51 0.94 16.78
N ASP A 164 -6.71 0.65 16.30
CA ASP A 164 -7.96 1.08 16.94
C ASP A 164 -8.42 0.16 18.10
N HIS A 165 -7.63 -0.85 18.47
CA HIS A 165 -8.07 -1.89 19.40
C HIS A 165 -8.11 -1.36 20.83
N ALA A 166 -9.20 -1.64 21.56
CA ALA A 166 -9.42 -1.13 22.92
C ALA A 166 -8.29 -1.50 23.89
N ALA A 167 -7.65 -2.67 23.72
CA ALA A 167 -6.50 -3.08 24.53
C ALA A 167 -5.30 -2.11 24.44
N LEU A 168 -5.14 -1.35 23.36
CA LEU A 168 -4.11 -0.31 23.25
C LEU A 168 -4.45 0.95 24.07
N LYS A 169 -5.66 1.06 24.63
CA LYS A 169 -5.98 2.09 25.62
C LYS A 169 -5.54 1.67 27.03
N GLU A 170 -5.47 0.36 27.28
CA GLU A 170 -4.94 -0.17 28.54
C GLU A 170 -3.41 0.05 28.57
N ASN A 171 -2.84 0.35 29.74
CA ASN A 171 -1.38 0.57 29.88
C ASN A 171 -0.60 -0.74 30.08
N THR A 172 -1.31 -1.87 30.19
CA THR A 172 -0.71 -3.15 30.60
C THR A 172 -0.69 -4.15 29.44
N PRO A 173 0.49 -4.52 28.92
CA PRO A 173 0.58 -5.49 27.80
C PRO A 173 0.11 -6.90 28.20
N ALA A 174 0.14 -7.23 29.49
CA ALA A 174 -0.27 -8.54 29.99
C ALA A 174 -1.74 -8.89 29.69
N LEU A 175 -2.63 -7.90 29.68
CA LEU A 175 -4.05 -8.11 29.36
C LEU A 175 -4.27 -8.37 27.87
N ALA A 176 -3.52 -7.66 27.01
CA ALA A 176 -3.53 -7.91 25.57
C ALA A 176 -3.01 -9.32 25.25
N VAL A 177 -1.90 -9.72 25.88
CA VAL A 177 -1.32 -11.07 25.74
C VAL A 177 -2.29 -12.16 26.20
N ALA A 178 -2.95 -11.96 27.34
CA ALA A 178 -3.90 -12.94 27.87
C ALA A 178 -5.15 -13.10 26.98
N ARG A 179 -5.61 -12.03 26.33
CA ARG A 179 -6.81 -12.04 25.48
C ARG A 179 -6.55 -12.47 24.04
N LEU A 180 -5.42 -12.07 23.47
CA LEU A 180 -5.12 -12.19 22.03
C LEU A 180 -4.03 -13.23 21.72
N GLY A 181 -3.41 -13.81 22.75
CA GLY A 181 -2.33 -14.78 22.65
C GLY A 181 -0.94 -14.16 22.84
N ALA A 182 0.04 -15.03 23.09
CA ALA A 182 1.42 -14.61 23.35
C ALA A 182 2.23 -14.29 22.08
N PHE A 183 1.82 -14.81 20.92
CA PHE A 183 2.56 -14.67 19.68
C PHE A 183 1.66 -14.33 18.49
N VAL A 184 2.20 -13.58 17.55
CA VAL A 184 1.62 -13.33 16.22
C VAL A 184 2.64 -13.82 15.19
N GLY A 185 2.41 -15.00 14.63
CA GLY A 185 3.42 -15.67 13.81
C GLY A 185 4.68 -15.94 14.61
N ASN A 186 5.80 -15.35 14.19
CA ASN A 186 7.11 -15.44 14.84
C ASN A 186 7.43 -14.26 15.80
N VAL A 187 6.48 -13.36 16.06
CA VAL A 187 6.71 -12.15 16.88
C VAL A 187 5.97 -12.24 18.21
N ASP A 188 6.63 -11.88 19.31
CA ASP A 188 6.01 -11.75 20.64
C ASP A 188 4.97 -10.61 20.63
N MET A 189 3.76 -10.92 21.11
CA MET A 189 2.66 -9.96 21.23
C MET A 189 3.03 -8.75 22.10
N LYS A 190 3.92 -8.90 23.08
CA LYS A 190 4.42 -7.77 23.89
C LYS A 190 5.17 -6.76 23.04
N ARG A 191 5.97 -7.23 22.07
CA ARG A 191 6.71 -6.37 21.14
C ARG A 191 5.76 -5.69 20.16
N VAL A 192 4.77 -6.43 19.64
CA VAL A 192 3.72 -5.86 18.78
C VAL A 192 2.94 -4.77 19.53
N PHE A 193 2.59 -5.01 20.79
CA PHE A 193 1.90 -4.04 21.65
C PHE A 193 2.73 -2.77 21.86
N ALA A 194 4.01 -2.91 22.21
CA ALA A 194 4.92 -1.78 22.39
C ALA A 194 5.08 -0.98 21.09
N ALA A 195 5.34 -1.65 19.97
CA ALA A 195 5.46 -1.00 18.66
C ALA A 195 4.16 -0.28 18.25
N SER A 196 3.00 -0.87 18.53
CA SER A 196 1.69 -0.24 18.28
C SER A 196 1.51 1.05 19.08
N LYS A 197 1.95 1.08 20.35
CA LYS A 197 1.90 2.30 21.18
C LYS A 197 2.76 3.41 20.60
N VAL A 198 3.97 3.08 20.10
CA VAL A 198 4.86 4.06 19.45
C VAL A 198 4.20 4.67 18.21
N LEU A 199 3.56 3.85 17.37
CA LEU A 199 2.85 4.33 16.18
C LEU A 199 1.67 5.25 16.53
N LEU A 200 0.89 4.90 17.57
CA LEU A 200 -0.21 5.75 18.06
C LEU A 200 0.30 7.08 18.61
N GLN A 201 1.40 7.08 19.36
CA GLN A 201 2.03 8.30 19.86
C GLN A 201 2.55 9.18 18.73
N GLU A 202 3.09 8.58 17.66
CA GLU A 202 3.52 9.31 16.47
C GLU A 202 2.35 10.03 15.80
N GLU A 203 1.23 9.33 15.62
CA GLU A 203 0.03 9.87 15.01
C GLU A 203 -0.59 11.00 15.84
N GLN A 204 -0.63 10.85 17.17
CA GLN A 204 -1.06 11.91 18.08
C GLN A 204 -0.15 13.14 17.98
N ARG A 205 1.17 12.95 17.97
CA ARG A 205 2.13 14.05 17.81
C ARG A 205 1.96 14.80 16.50
N HIS A 206 1.73 14.09 15.41
CA HIS A 206 1.47 14.72 14.12
C HIS A 206 0.18 15.56 14.14
N SER A 207 -0.87 15.04 14.78
CA SER A 207 -2.15 15.75 14.90
C SER A 207 -1.99 17.04 15.72
N SER A 208 -1.25 17.01 16.82
CA SER A 208 -1.01 18.19 17.65
C SER A 208 -0.13 19.27 17.00
N MET A 209 0.75 18.92 16.06
CA MET A 209 1.56 19.92 15.35
C MET A 209 0.73 20.71 14.32
N ASP A 210 -0.28 20.07 13.72
CA ASP A 210 -1.16 20.71 12.73
C ASP A 210 -2.08 21.76 13.40
N ASP A 211 -2.46 21.57 14.67
CA ASP A 211 -3.31 22.51 15.43
C ASP A 211 -2.59 23.82 15.84
N VAL A 212 -1.25 23.82 15.88
CA VAL A 212 -0.45 24.97 16.37
C VAL A 212 0.03 25.89 15.24
N GLU A 213 0.04 25.45 13.98
CA GLU A 213 0.46 26.29 12.84
C GLU A 213 -0.65 27.25 12.32
N GLU A 214 -1.93 27.06 12.67
CA GLU A 214 -3.03 27.86 12.12
C GLU A 214 -3.30 29.26 12.77
N PRO A 215 -2.89 29.61 14.01
CA PRO A 215 -3.20 30.93 14.57
C PRO A 215 -2.13 32.02 14.30
N ALA A 216 -0.92 31.69 13.84
CA ALA A 216 0.18 32.67 13.77
C ALA A 216 0.22 33.54 12.50
N LEU A 217 -0.42 33.13 11.39
CA LEU A 217 -0.33 33.86 10.11
C LEU A 217 -1.39 34.95 9.91
N LYS A 218 -2.32 35.18 10.86
CA LYS A 218 -3.39 36.18 10.69
C LYS A 218 -3.08 37.57 11.30
N SER A 219 -1.95 37.76 11.97
CA SER A 219 -1.66 39.01 12.69
C SER A 219 -0.47 39.83 12.18
N ALA A 220 0.28 39.34 11.20
CA ALA A 220 1.43 40.07 10.67
C ALA A 220 1.36 40.10 9.14
N THR A 221 0.82 41.19 8.59
CA THR A 221 1.29 41.94 7.39
C THR A 221 0.13 42.72 6.78
N GLN A 222 -0.24 43.83 7.42
CA GLN A 222 -0.72 45.02 6.71
C GLN A 222 0.31 46.11 6.97
N VAL A 223 0.95 46.58 5.89
CA VAL A 223 1.45 47.94 5.61
C VAL A 223 2.60 47.82 4.59
N ALA A 224 2.26 48.18 3.34
CA ALA A 224 3.04 48.88 2.30
C ALA A 224 4.49 48.39 1.99
N ILE A 225 4.91 48.11 0.75
CA ILE A 225 4.89 48.96 -0.46
C ILE A 225 5.10 48.06 -1.73
N GLN A 226 4.35 48.33 -2.80
CA GLN A 226 4.49 47.85 -4.20
C GLN A 226 5.21 48.93 -5.08
N PRO A 227 5.47 48.79 -6.41
CA PRO A 227 5.52 47.64 -7.36
C PRO A 227 6.79 47.66 -8.29
N THR A 228 7.16 46.65 -9.10
CA THR A 228 6.67 46.43 -10.50
C THR A 228 7.21 45.12 -11.14
N ILE A 229 6.28 44.30 -11.69
CA ILE A 229 6.30 43.43 -12.91
C ILE A 229 7.30 42.24 -12.90
N ALA A 230 6.91 40.95 -12.96
CA ALA A 230 5.98 40.28 -13.88
C ALA A 230 5.26 39.05 -13.30
N THR A 231 4.11 38.78 -13.89
CA THR A 231 2.95 38.01 -13.45
C THR A 231 3.07 36.50 -13.67
N ARG A 232 2.78 35.68 -12.66
CA ARG A 232 2.20 34.33 -12.85
C ARG A 232 1.25 34.01 -11.69
N ALA A 233 -0.03 33.94 -12.02
CA ALA A 233 -1.16 33.85 -11.11
C ALA A 233 -1.15 32.54 -10.29
N HIS A 234 -1.31 32.72 -8.97
CA HIS A 234 -1.59 31.72 -7.96
C HIS A 234 -3.07 31.88 -7.57
N TRP A 235 -3.90 30.86 -7.81
CA TRP A 235 -5.31 30.88 -7.42
C TRP A 235 -5.45 30.23 -6.04
N SER A 236 -5.79 31.05 -5.04
CA SER A 236 -6.17 30.65 -3.68
C SER A 236 -7.65 30.31 -3.62
N HIS A 237 -8.01 29.15 -3.07
CA HIS A 237 -9.38 28.84 -2.68
C HIS A 237 -9.76 29.69 -1.45
N GLN A 238 -10.80 30.50 -1.61
CA GLN A 238 -11.41 31.29 -0.54
C GLN A 238 -12.69 30.56 -0.10
N GLU A 239 -12.67 29.94 1.07
CA GLU A 239 -13.87 29.38 1.70
C GLU A 239 -14.52 30.42 2.62
N LEU A 240 -15.81 30.69 2.38
CA LEU A 240 -16.67 31.54 3.19
C LEU A 240 -16.98 30.86 4.53
N ARG A 241 -16.52 31.44 5.66
CA ARG A 241 -16.97 31.10 7.03
C ARG A 241 -18.01 32.11 7.52
N LEU A 242 -19.07 31.61 8.16
CA LEU A 242 -19.91 32.37 9.11
C LEU A 242 -19.73 31.77 10.54
N PRO A 243 -19.91 32.57 11.60
CA PRO A 243 -19.48 32.24 12.96
C PRO A 243 -20.61 31.60 13.77
N PHE A 244 -20.32 30.73 14.75
CA PHE A 244 -20.98 30.72 16.08
C PHE A 244 -20.24 29.79 17.07
N SER A 245 -20.43 30.10 18.35
CA SER A 245 -19.58 29.80 19.51
C SER A 245 -19.78 28.41 20.16
N ASN A 246 -18.74 27.98 20.89
CA ASN A 246 -18.66 26.78 21.76
C ASN A 246 -19.82 26.63 22.77
N PRO A 247 -20.17 25.39 23.20
CA PRO A 247 -19.58 24.84 24.44
C PRO A 247 -19.32 23.30 24.51
N ASP A 248 -18.48 22.96 25.50
CA ASP A 248 -18.01 21.71 26.16
C ASP A 248 -18.78 20.35 26.13
N PRO A 249 -18.16 19.23 26.61
CA PRO A 249 -18.19 17.91 25.94
C PRO A 249 -18.98 16.78 26.66
N ALA A 250 -19.54 15.84 25.89
CA ALA A 250 -19.80 14.41 26.22
C ALA A 250 -20.36 13.64 24.97
N PRO A 251 -20.60 12.31 25.02
CA PRO A 251 -19.72 11.13 24.94
C PRO A 251 -19.97 10.30 23.61
N PRO A 252 -19.46 9.05 23.39
CA PRO A 252 -19.12 8.52 22.05
C PRO A 252 -20.26 7.80 21.28
N VAL A 253 -20.27 7.92 19.95
CA VAL A 253 -21.33 7.45 19.03
C VAL A 253 -20.92 6.20 18.21
N SER A 254 -21.89 5.31 18.00
CA SER A 254 -21.83 4.03 17.25
C SER A 254 -22.27 4.17 15.79
N ALA A 255 -21.94 3.18 14.94
CA ALA A 255 -22.21 3.12 13.49
C ALA A 255 -23.67 3.40 13.07
N THR A 256 -23.85 4.28 12.08
CA THR A 256 -25.17 4.64 11.50
C THR A 256 -25.68 3.55 10.54
N GLN A 257 -26.65 2.76 10.99
CA GLN A 257 -27.42 1.86 10.12
C GLN A 257 -28.42 2.69 9.30
N TRP A 258 -28.31 2.65 7.96
CA TRP A 258 -29.31 3.22 7.05
C TRP A 258 -30.60 2.41 7.16
N LYS A 259 -31.67 3.03 7.68
CA LYS A 259 -32.96 2.38 7.90
C LYS A 259 -33.73 2.14 6.59
N ASP A 260 -33.43 2.89 5.54
CA ASP A 260 -34.11 2.83 4.25
C ASP A 260 -33.13 2.58 3.08
N PRO A 261 -33.35 1.52 2.26
CA PRO A 261 -32.51 1.25 1.08
C PRO A 261 -32.58 2.30 -0.03
N VAL A 262 -33.64 3.12 -0.10
CA VAL A 262 -33.73 4.22 -1.09
C VAL A 262 -32.86 5.39 -0.68
N ASP A 263 -32.82 5.76 0.59
CA ASP A 263 -31.98 6.85 1.10
C ASP A 263 -30.50 6.51 0.97
N ALA A 264 -30.13 5.24 1.22
CA ALA A 264 -28.78 4.75 0.95
C ALA A 264 -28.39 4.86 -0.55
N MET A 265 -29.34 4.63 -1.46
CA MET A 265 -29.13 4.75 -2.90
C MET A 265 -29.01 6.21 -3.36
N GLU A 266 -29.78 7.12 -2.76
CA GLU A 266 -29.66 8.56 -2.98
C GLU A 266 -28.30 9.09 -2.56
N TYR A 267 -27.83 8.69 -1.38
CA TYR A 267 -26.51 9.03 -0.88
C TYR A 267 -25.40 8.53 -1.81
N ASP A 268 -25.46 7.26 -2.26
CA ASP A 268 -24.51 6.70 -3.21
C ASP A 268 -24.50 7.43 -4.56
N ILE A 269 -25.68 7.86 -5.05
CA ILE A 269 -25.79 8.70 -6.26
C ILE A 269 -25.14 10.06 -6.05
N GLN A 270 -25.35 10.69 -4.89
CA GLN A 270 -24.76 12.00 -4.56
C GLN A 270 -23.23 11.92 -4.46
N LEU A 271 -22.71 10.91 -3.77
CA LEU A 271 -21.27 10.63 -3.71
C LEU A 271 -20.70 10.35 -5.11
N SER A 272 -21.41 9.59 -5.93
CA SER A 272 -21.02 9.30 -7.30
C SER A 272 -20.94 10.59 -8.15
N LYS A 273 -21.83 11.57 -7.94
CA LYS A 273 -21.78 12.89 -8.61
C LYS A 273 -20.56 13.70 -8.19
N GLU A 274 -20.26 13.75 -6.89
CA GLU A 274 -19.12 14.49 -6.37
C GLU A 274 -17.79 13.92 -6.89
N LEU A 275 -17.63 12.60 -6.85
CA LEU A 275 -16.45 11.93 -7.40
C LEU A 275 -16.30 12.18 -8.91
N LEU A 276 -17.42 12.27 -9.63
CA LEU A 276 -17.43 12.57 -11.05
C LEU A 276 -16.97 13.99 -11.33
N PHE A 277 -17.47 14.96 -10.56
CA PHE A 277 -17.04 16.36 -10.62
C PHE A 277 -15.54 16.51 -10.34
N GLN A 278 -15.02 15.84 -9.32
CA GLN A 278 -13.57 15.83 -9.02
C GLN A 278 -12.76 15.28 -10.21
N HIS A 279 -13.19 14.18 -10.81
CA HIS A 279 -12.48 13.60 -11.97
C HIS A 279 -12.58 14.47 -13.23
N GLU A 280 -13.69 15.17 -13.44
CA GLU A 280 -13.83 16.15 -14.53
C GLU A 280 -12.86 17.31 -14.37
N HIS A 281 -12.70 17.80 -13.14
CA HIS A 281 -11.73 18.84 -12.81
C HIS A 281 -10.29 18.37 -13.07
N GLU A 282 -9.92 17.17 -12.63
CA GLU A 282 -8.60 16.59 -12.90
C GLU A 282 -8.33 16.46 -14.41
N VAL A 283 -9.29 15.95 -15.19
CA VAL A 283 -9.14 15.85 -16.65
C VAL A 283 -8.97 17.23 -17.29
N SER A 284 -9.64 18.25 -16.76
CA SER A 284 -9.49 19.63 -17.24
C SER A 284 -8.09 20.18 -16.92
N ALA A 285 -7.60 19.97 -15.70
CA ALA A 285 -6.23 20.33 -15.31
C ALA A 285 -5.16 19.63 -16.17
N MET A 286 -5.36 18.35 -16.53
CA MET A 286 -4.47 17.63 -17.45
C MET A 286 -4.48 18.23 -18.87
N LYS A 287 -5.63 18.70 -19.37
CA LYS A 287 -5.68 19.39 -20.67
C LYS A 287 -4.88 20.69 -20.64
N GLU A 288 -4.94 21.43 -19.53
CA GLU A 288 -4.15 22.64 -19.34
C GLU A 288 -2.64 22.37 -19.24
N GLU A 289 -2.23 21.34 -18.49
CA GLU A 289 -0.82 20.92 -18.46
C GLU A 289 -0.34 20.56 -19.87
N LEU A 290 -1.18 19.86 -20.65
CA LEU A 290 -0.87 19.49 -22.02
C LEU A 290 -0.67 20.70 -22.93
N THR A 291 -1.55 21.71 -22.86
CA THR A 291 -1.40 22.93 -23.67
C THR A 291 -0.15 23.71 -23.28
N VAL A 292 0.17 23.79 -21.98
CA VAL A 292 1.41 24.41 -21.48
C VAL A 292 2.65 23.68 -21.99
N LEU A 293 2.66 22.34 -21.96
CA LEU A 293 3.79 21.55 -22.47
C LEU A 293 3.93 21.66 -23.99
N GLN A 294 2.82 21.68 -24.73
CA GLN A 294 2.83 21.91 -26.18
C GLN A 294 3.37 23.30 -26.54
N HIS A 295 3.04 24.33 -25.76
CA HIS A 295 3.60 25.66 -25.96
C HIS A 295 5.11 25.68 -25.68
N LYS A 296 5.54 25.12 -24.54
CA LYS A 296 6.98 24.98 -24.21
C LYS A 296 7.75 24.20 -25.26
N LEU A 297 7.14 23.19 -25.88
CA LEU A 297 7.78 22.41 -26.94
C LEU A 297 8.11 23.26 -28.17
N LYS A 298 7.26 24.25 -28.51
CA LYS A 298 7.50 25.16 -29.64
C LYS A 298 8.66 26.12 -29.40
N ASP A 299 8.91 26.49 -28.13
CA ASP A 299 9.94 27.45 -27.76
C ASP A 299 11.33 26.81 -27.55
N VAL A 300 11.40 25.48 -27.48
CA VAL A 300 12.65 24.76 -27.19
C VAL A 300 13.42 24.45 -28.47
N THR A 301 14.62 25.00 -28.57
CA THR A 301 15.56 24.76 -29.69
C THR A 301 16.50 23.58 -29.47
N LEU A 302 16.68 23.13 -28.22
CA LEU A 302 17.58 22.03 -27.89
C LEU A 302 16.92 20.66 -28.15
N PRO A 303 17.53 19.77 -28.94
CA PRO A 303 16.91 18.51 -29.37
C PRO A 303 16.63 17.55 -28.20
N GLU A 304 17.48 17.54 -27.18
CA GLU A 304 17.31 16.66 -26.02
C GLU A 304 16.11 17.08 -25.15
N LYS A 305 15.99 18.37 -24.85
CA LYS A 305 14.83 18.92 -24.12
C LYS A 305 13.54 18.74 -24.92
N HIS A 306 13.63 18.88 -26.25
CA HIS A 306 12.50 18.64 -27.16
C HIS A 306 12.02 17.19 -27.07
N ARG A 307 12.93 16.21 -27.12
CA ARG A 307 12.60 14.77 -26.96
C ARG A 307 11.97 14.46 -25.59
N GLN A 308 12.49 15.06 -24.52
CA GLN A 308 11.94 14.89 -23.17
C GLN A 308 10.51 15.44 -23.06
N LEU A 309 10.27 16.64 -23.58
CA LEU A 309 8.93 17.24 -23.63
C LEU A 309 7.96 16.41 -24.49
N GLN A 310 8.40 15.90 -25.64
CA GLN A 310 7.58 15.00 -26.47
C GLN A 310 7.19 13.72 -25.73
N THR A 311 8.14 13.11 -25.01
CA THR A 311 7.89 11.90 -24.22
C THR A 311 6.87 12.18 -23.11
N ARG A 312 7.00 13.33 -22.43
CA ARG A 312 6.05 13.75 -21.40
C ARG A 312 4.66 14.02 -21.98
N ILE A 313 4.57 14.70 -23.12
CA ILE A 313 3.29 14.96 -23.82
C ILE A 313 2.62 13.64 -24.21
N ALA A 314 3.37 12.67 -24.75
CA ALA A 314 2.84 11.36 -25.11
C ALA A 314 2.30 10.59 -23.88
N SER A 315 3.04 10.62 -22.76
CA SER A 315 2.58 10.04 -21.49
C SER A 315 1.28 10.69 -21.02
N LEU A 316 1.24 12.02 -20.99
CA LEU A 316 0.08 12.78 -20.51
C LEU A 316 -1.16 12.56 -21.40
N ASN A 317 -0.97 12.41 -22.71
CA ASN A 317 -2.04 12.04 -23.64
C ASN A 317 -2.62 10.64 -23.37
N ASN A 318 -1.77 9.67 -23.06
CA ASN A 318 -2.23 8.32 -22.69
C ASN A 318 -3.04 8.36 -21.38
N ASP A 319 -2.56 9.12 -20.39
CA ASP A 319 -3.27 9.31 -19.12
C ASP A 319 -4.61 10.03 -19.31
N LEU A 320 -4.64 11.09 -20.13
CA LEU A 320 -5.85 11.82 -20.49
C LEU A 320 -6.88 10.88 -21.15
N THR A 321 -6.44 10.06 -22.10
CA THR A 321 -7.30 9.10 -22.81
C THR A 321 -7.88 8.08 -21.85
N ARG A 322 -7.04 7.52 -20.96
CA ARG A 322 -7.45 6.56 -19.92
C ARG A 322 -8.47 7.17 -18.97
N ARG A 323 -8.22 8.38 -18.45
CA ARG A 323 -9.12 9.06 -17.51
C ARG A 323 -10.42 9.53 -18.16
N THR A 324 -10.37 9.98 -19.41
CA THR A 324 -11.57 10.31 -20.19
C THR A 324 -12.46 9.08 -20.38
N GLY A 325 -11.87 7.92 -20.68
CA GLY A 325 -12.60 6.64 -20.74
C GLY A 325 -13.21 6.25 -19.38
N ALA A 326 -12.47 6.40 -18.29
CA ALA A 326 -12.98 6.14 -16.94
C ALA A 326 -14.15 7.08 -16.57
N LEU A 327 -14.05 8.37 -16.89
CA LEU A 327 -15.15 9.33 -16.71
C LEU A 327 -16.40 8.92 -17.48
N PHE A 328 -16.25 8.46 -18.72
CA PHE A 328 -17.37 7.96 -19.50
C PHE A 328 -18.06 6.77 -18.83
N HIS A 329 -17.29 5.80 -18.34
CA HIS A 329 -17.85 4.65 -17.61
C HIS A 329 -18.59 5.06 -16.34
N ARG A 330 -18.05 6.01 -15.56
CA ARG A 330 -18.70 6.52 -14.35
C ARG A 330 -19.95 7.32 -14.64
N ARG A 331 -19.98 8.14 -15.70
CA ARG A 331 -21.22 8.83 -16.14
C ARG A 331 -22.31 7.81 -16.50
N ASN A 332 -21.96 6.75 -17.22
CA ASN A 332 -22.91 5.69 -17.57
C ASN A 332 -23.37 4.88 -16.36
N GLU A 333 -22.51 4.67 -15.37
CA GLU A 333 -22.88 4.02 -14.11
C GLU A 333 -23.82 4.91 -13.28
N LEU A 334 -23.51 6.20 -13.15
CA LEU A 334 -24.37 7.17 -12.47
C LEU A 334 -25.76 7.24 -13.12
N GLN A 335 -25.83 7.32 -14.45
CA GLN A 335 -27.10 7.31 -15.18
C GLN A 335 -27.91 6.03 -14.90
N ARG A 336 -27.25 4.87 -14.80
CA ARG A 336 -27.90 3.61 -14.44
C ARG A 336 -28.43 3.64 -13.01
N LYS A 337 -27.64 4.12 -12.04
CA LYS A 337 -28.07 4.27 -10.63
C LYS A 337 -29.28 5.21 -10.52
N GLU A 338 -29.24 6.37 -11.19
CA GLU A 338 -30.35 7.32 -11.23
C GLU A 338 -31.61 6.73 -11.88
N ALA A 339 -31.47 5.91 -12.92
CA ALA A 339 -32.58 5.22 -13.55
C ALA A 339 -33.23 4.20 -12.60
N VAL A 340 -32.43 3.42 -11.86
CA VAL A 340 -32.91 2.46 -10.86
C VAL A 340 -33.65 3.20 -9.74
N LEU A 341 -33.05 4.25 -9.17
CA LEU A 341 -33.68 5.05 -8.13
C LEU A 341 -35.05 5.59 -8.58
N ARG A 342 -35.15 6.07 -9.83
CA ARG A 342 -36.41 6.58 -10.40
C ARG A 342 -37.49 5.49 -10.49
N VAL A 343 -37.12 4.25 -10.83
CA VAL A 343 -38.05 3.12 -10.87
C VAL A 343 -38.47 2.72 -9.44
N GLU A 344 -37.54 2.70 -8.50
CA GLU A 344 -37.79 2.38 -7.08
C GLU A 344 -38.77 3.39 -6.45
N LYS A 345 -38.58 4.70 -6.68
CA LYS A 345 -39.49 5.76 -6.21
C LYS A 345 -40.90 5.60 -6.76
N LYS A 346 -41.04 5.39 -8.07
CA LYS A 346 -42.35 5.14 -8.70
C LYS A 346 -43.04 3.91 -8.13
N ARG A 347 -42.27 2.85 -7.83
CA ARG A 347 -42.80 1.62 -7.22
C ARG A 347 -43.32 1.86 -5.81
N ARG A 348 -42.67 2.73 -5.02
CA ARG A 348 -43.14 3.11 -3.68
C ARG A 348 -44.40 3.96 -3.73
N GLU A 349 -44.45 4.94 -4.63
CA GLU A 349 -45.65 5.77 -4.85
C GLU A 349 -46.87 4.95 -5.30
N ALA A 350 -46.66 3.91 -6.12
CA ALA A 350 -47.73 3.00 -6.53
C ALA A 350 -48.23 2.14 -5.36
N LYS A 351 -47.32 1.66 -4.50
CA LYS A 351 -47.67 0.89 -3.29
C LYS A 351 -48.46 1.74 -2.30
N SER A 352 -48.02 2.96 -2.00
CA SER A 352 -48.73 3.85 -1.06
C SER A 352 -50.12 4.25 -1.56
N LYS A 353 -50.30 4.44 -2.88
CA LYS A 353 -51.63 4.69 -3.48
C LYS A 353 -52.57 3.47 -3.40
N THR A 354 -52.04 2.26 -3.54
CA THR A 354 -52.84 1.03 -3.49
C THR A 354 -53.30 0.71 -2.07
N GLU A 355 -52.45 0.95 -1.07
CA GLU A 355 -52.72 0.68 0.34
C GLU A 355 -53.77 1.63 0.95
N CYS A 356 -53.88 2.85 0.42
CA CYS A 356 -54.91 3.82 0.81
C CYS A 356 -56.30 3.52 0.19
N ALA A 357 -56.33 2.81 -0.96
CA ALA A 357 -57.58 2.45 -1.65
C ALA A 357 -58.27 1.20 -1.09
N SER A 358 -57.60 0.41 -0.25
CA SER A 358 -58.11 -0.85 0.31
C SER A 358 -58.67 -0.74 1.74
N ARG A 359 -58.87 0.47 2.30
CA ARG A 359 -59.54 0.62 3.59
C ARG A 359 -61.07 0.50 3.39
N PRO A 360 -61.75 -0.53 3.90
CA PRO A 360 -63.19 -0.69 3.69
C PRO A 360 -63.91 0.46 4.41
N ARG A 361 -64.74 1.20 3.67
CA ARG A 361 -65.73 2.13 4.24
C ARG A 361 -66.65 1.33 5.15
N LYS A 362 -66.43 1.42 6.47
CA LYS A 362 -67.48 1.17 7.44
C LYS A 362 -68.42 2.37 7.38
N THR A 363 -69.58 2.14 6.79
CA THR A 363 -70.79 2.90 7.06
C THR A 363 -71.12 2.75 8.53
N ASP A 364 -71.27 3.85 9.25
CA ASP A 364 -72.23 3.95 10.34
C ASP A 364 -72.77 5.39 10.38
N GLU A 365 -74.09 5.44 10.42
CA GLU A 365 -74.95 6.60 10.53
C GLU A 365 -74.90 7.20 11.96
N ASP A 366 -75.50 8.38 12.09
CA ASP A 366 -75.92 9.06 13.32
C ASP A 366 -74.87 9.78 14.19
N ALA A 367 -74.77 11.11 14.03
CA ALA A 367 -75.54 12.06 14.87
C ALA A 367 -75.04 13.52 14.72
N ARG A 368 -76.03 14.40 14.53
CA ARG A 368 -76.06 15.88 14.64
C ARG A 368 -75.25 16.37 15.86
N GLY A 369 -74.41 17.40 15.81
CA GLY A 369 -74.69 18.80 15.47
C GLY A 369 -74.74 19.63 16.77
N ILE A 370 -73.92 20.70 16.90
CA ILE A 370 -74.14 21.99 17.60
C ILE A 370 -72.79 22.76 17.71
N ASP A 371 -72.77 23.93 17.06
CA ASP A 371 -72.19 25.27 17.33
C ASP A 371 -70.87 25.51 18.11
N GLU A 372 -69.93 26.15 17.38
CA GLU A 372 -69.38 27.51 17.60
C GLU A 372 -69.25 28.07 19.03
N VAL A 373 -68.01 28.39 19.47
CA VAL A 373 -67.60 29.68 20.08
C VAL A 373 -66.07 29.76 20.19
N VAL A 374 -65.57 30.94 19.83
CA VAL A 374 -64.22 31.51 19.89
C VAL A 374 -63.66 31.61 21.31
N THR A 375 -62.38 31.28 21.51
CA THR A 375 -61.45 32.06 22.35
C THR A 375 -59.98 31.80 22.00
N GLU A 376 -59.25 32.90 21.85
CA GLU A 376 -57.80 33.01 21.75
C GLU A 376 -57.09 32.53 23.02
N SER A 377 -55.90 31.96 22.88
CA SER A 377 -54.64 32.41 23.52
C SER A 377 -53.69 31.26 23.86
N ASP A 378 -52.48 31.40 23.32
CA ASP A 378 -51.19 31.13 23.95
C ASP A 378 -50.68 29.71 24.27
N LYS A 379 -49.43 29.53 23.83
CA LYS A 379 -48.36 28.65 24.36
C LYS A 379 -48.49 27.16 24.07
N SER A 380 -47.69 26.68 23.11
CA SER A 380 -46.37 26.08 23.39
C SER A 380 -45.90 25.16 22.26
N SER A 381 -44.71 25.47 21.76
CA SER A 381 -43.68 24.58 21.19
C SER A 381 -44.14 23.40 20.31
N THR A 382 -44.15 23.67 19.01
CA THR A 382 -43.89 22.72 17.93
C THR A 382 -42.48 22.15 18.09
N GLY A 383 -42.37 20.87 18.45
CA GLY A 383 -41.10 20.14 18.48
C GLY A 383 -41.00 19.21 17.27
N GLU A 384 -40.53 19.75 16.13
CA GLU A 384 -39.96 18.93 15.06
C GLU A 384 -38.55 18.48 15.49
N PRO A 385 -38.21 17.18 15.50
CA PRO A 385 -36.82 16.78 15.59
C PRO A 385 -36.20 16.90 14.20
N ALA A 386 -35.49 18.01 14.00
CA ALA A 386 -34.50 18.12 12.93
C ALA A 386 -33.32 17.19 13.26
N GLU A 387 -33.21 16.07 12.53
CA GLU A 387 -32.05 15.17 12.61
C GLU A 387 -30.86 15.78 11.86
N ASP A 388 -30.15 16.68 12.52
CA ASP A 388 -28.79 17.10 12.13
C ASP A 388 -27.80 15.98 12.47
N SER A 389 -27.30 15.30 11.44
CA SER A 389 -26.23 14.29 11.58
C SER A 389 -24.91 14.85 11.06
N GLN A 390 -24.21 15.60 11.91
CA GLN A 390 -22.80 15.95 11.72
C GLN A 390 -21.92 14.72 12.02
N GLY A 391 -21.54 13.99 10.97
CA GLY A 391 -20.51 12.96 11.03
C GLY A 391 -19.12 13.59 11.01
N VAL A 392 -18.43 13.57 12.14
CA VAL A 392 -17.04 14.04 12.28
C VAL A 392 -16.11 13.07 11.56
N HIS A 393 -15.81 13.34 10.30
CA HIS A 393 -14.65 12.78 9.62
C HIS A 393 -13.40 13.53 10.09
N PHE A 394 -12.64 12.91 11.00
CA PHE A 394 -11.27 13.32 11.32
C PHE A 394 -10.38 13.09 10.10
N THR A 395 -10.32 14.06 9.19
CA THR A 395 -9.46 14.00 8.03
C THR A 395 -8.07 14.51 8.37
N LYS A 396 -7.15 13.55 8.44
CA LYS A 396 -5.76 13.59 7.98
C LYS A 396 -5.44 14.86 7.19
N THR A 397 -4.38 15.55 7.57
CA THR A 397 -3.87 16.73 6.87
C THR A 397 -3.73 16.44 5.37
N PRO A 398 -4.26 17.31 4.49
CA PRO A 398 -4.29 17.08 3.04
C PRO A 398 -2.87 16.92 2.46
N ARG A 399 -1.86 17.51 3.11
CA ARG A 399 -0.45 17.41 2.72
C ARG A 399 0.12 15.99 2.90
N PHE A 400 -0.13 15.35 4.04
CA PHE A 400 0.30 13.97 4.26
C PHE A 400 -0.47 13.00 3.36
N LYS A 401 -1.79 13.21 3.21
CA LYS A 401 -2.62 12.42 2.29
C LYS A 401 -2.14 12.52 0.84
N ALA A 402 -1.79 13.72 0.37
CA ALA A 402 -1.26 13.93 -0.98
C ALA A 402 0.09 13.23 -1.16
N ALA A 403 0.99 13.31 -0.17
CA ALA A 403 2.30 12.69 -0.25
C ALA A 403 2.24 11.15 -0.14
N LEU A 404 1.29 10.61 0.63
CA LEU A 404 0.98 9.17 0.68
C LEU A 404 0.39 8.69 -0.67
N MET A 405 -0.53 9.45 -1.25
CA MET A 405 -1.08 9.18 -2.58
C MET A 405 0.00 9.22 -3.67
N GLU A 406 0.95 10.15 -3.58
CA GLU A 406 2.08 10.25 -4.51
C GLU A 406 3.02 9.04 -4.40
N ASP A 407 3.37 8.60 -3.19
CA ASP A 407 4.21 7.41 -3.00
C ASP A 407 3.49 6.14 -3.46
N GLU A 408 2.19 6.01 -3.20
CA GLU A 408 1.35 4.92 -3.73
C GLU A 408 1.30 4.92 -5.26
N LEU A 409 1.22 6.10 -5.89
CA LEU A 409 1.28 6.24 -7.35
C LEU A 409 2.65 5.80 -7.91
N ARG A 410 3.76 6.19 -7.25
CA ARG A 410 5.11 5.74 -7.63
C ARG A 410 5.26 4.23 -7.49
N ARG A 411 4.67 3.64 -6.44
CA ARG A 411 4.64 2.19 -6.23
C ARG A 411 3.89 1.48 -7.35
N GLN A 412 2.72 1.99 -7.74
CA GLN A 412 1.94 1.45 -8.86
C GLN A 412 2.71 1.52 -10.19
N ASP A 413 3.37 2.65 -10.49
CA ASP A 413 4.22 2.80 -11.68
C ASP A 413 5.38 1.79 -11.68
N LEU A 414 6.03 1.56 -10.53
CA LEU A 414 7.09 0.56 -10.41
C LEU A 414 6.57 -0.86 -10.72
N ILE A 415 5.42 -1.23 -10.15
CA ILE A 415 4.77 -2.53 -10.38
C ILE A 415 4.38 -2.68 -11.86
N GLU A 416 3.86 -1.64 -12.50
CA GLU A 416 3.50 -1.65 -13.92
C GLU A 416 4.74 -1.83 -14.82
N ARG A 417 5.83 -1.11 -14.53
CA ARG A 417 7.11 -1.27 -15.25
C ARG A 417 7.69 -2.66 -15.08
N TYR A 418 7.68 -3.21 -13.86
CA TYR A 418 8.16 -4.57 -13.61
C TYR A 418 7.30 -5.61 -14.33
N ALA A 419 5.97 -5.47 -14.28
CA ALA A 419 5.05 -6.34 -15.00
C ALA A 419 5.26 -6.28 -16.52
N ALA A 420 5.50 -5.09 -17.08
CA ALA A 420 5.85 -4.92 -18.49
C ALA A 420 7.18 -5.59 -18.84
N HIS A 421 8.20 -5.43 -18.00
CA HIS A 421 9.50 -6.05 -18.18
C HIS A 421 9.44 -7.59 -18.09
N SER A 422 8.65 -8.15 -17.16
CA SER A 422 8.41 -9.58 -17.03
C SER A 422 7.70 -10.17 -18.27
N LYS A 423 6.72 -9.44 -18.84
CA LYS A 423 6.09 -9.80 -20.12
C LYS A 423 7.08 -9.80 -21.29
N LEU A 424 8.00 -8.84 -21.31
CA LEU A 424 9.02 -8.75 -22.36
C LEU A 424 10.01 -9.93 -22.28
N LYS A 425 10.45 -10.29 -21.07
CA LYS A 425 11.31 -11.47 -20.84
C LYS A 425 10.65 -12.79 -21.24
N SER A 426 9.39 -12.98 -20.85
CA SER A 426 8.63 -14.20 -21.21
C SER A 426 8.40 -14.31 -22.72
N SER A 427 8.18 -13.20 -23.42
CA SER A 427 8.09 -13.15 -24.88
C SER A 427 9.41 -13.51 -25.57
N MET A 428 10.55 -13.05 -25.05
CA MET A 428 11.88 -13.37 -25.59
C MET A 428 12.28 -14.84 -25.40
N CYS A 429 11.84 -15.50 -24.32
CA CYS A 429 12.07 -16.93 -24.12
C CYS A 429 11.27 -17.79 -25.11
N GLN A 430 10.06 -17.38 -25.50
CA GLN A 430 9.26 -18.12 -26.49
C GLN A 430 9.80 -18.01 -27.92
N THR A 431 10.52 -16.93 -28.25
CA THR A 431 11.10 -16.75 -29.59
C THR A 431 12.31 -17.64 -29.83
N LYS A 432 13.05 -18.03 -28.79
CA LYS A 432 14.16 -19.00 -28.91
C LYS A 432 13.69 -20.43 -29.14
N VAL A 433 12.55 -20.84 -28.57
CA VAL A 433 12.02 -22.21 -28.74
C VAL A 433 11.49 -22.43 -30.17
N LYS A 434 10.97 -21.39 -30.83
CA LYS A 434 10.42 -21.51 -32.19
C LYS A 434 11.49 -21.57 -33.29
N LEU A 435 12.72 -21.14 -33.01
CA LEU A 435 13.85 -21.21 -33.96
C LEU A 435 14.60 -22.55 -33.91
N GLN A 436 14.40 -23.37 -32.87
CA GLN A 436 14.98 -24.72 -32.81
C GLN A 436 14.07 -25.81 -33.41
N SER A 437 12.82 -25.50 -33.77
CA SER A 437 11.86 -26.47 -34.32
C SER A 437 11.84 -26.58 -35.86
N LEU A 438 12.73 -25.89 -36.56
CA LEU A 438 12.80 -25.89 -38.04
C LEU A 438 13.95 -26.73 -38.63
N GLY A 439 14.67 -27.51 -37.81
CA GLY A 439 15.68 -28.45 -38.29
C GLY A 439 15.43 -29.86 -37.77
N GLY A 440 14.76 -30.70 -38.55
CA GLY A 440 14.55 -32.11 -38.19
C GLY A 440 13.64 -32.86 -39.16
N THR A 441 14.22 -33.36 -40.25
CA THR A 441 13.59 -34.27 -41.21
C THR A 441 13.43 -35.68 -40.65
N SER A 442 12.35 -36.36 -41.08
CA SER A 442 12.19 -37.82 -41.20
C SER A 442 12.04 -38.66 -39.92
N SER A 443 10.85 -39.26 -39.72
CA SER A 443 10.68 -40.73 -39.82
C SER A 443 9.22 -41.15 -39.57
N MET A 444 8.69 -42.01 -40.44
CA MET A 444 7.38 -42.66 -40.33
C MET A 444 7.45 -43.97 -39.53
N ARG A 445 6.35 -44.31 -38.82
CA ARG A 445 5.61 -45.61 -38.75
C ARG A 445 4.95 -45.83 -37.37
N ASN A 446 3.61 -45.95 -37.34
CA ASN A 446 2.81 -47.18 -37.03
C ASN A 446 2.90 -47.63 -35.55
N SER A 447 1.87 -47.99 -34.77
CA SER A 447 0.49 -48.46 -35.01
C SER A 447 -0.38 -48.32 -33.75
N ARG A 448 -1.70 -48.46 -33.93
CA ARG A 448 -2.80 -48.57 -32.96
C ARG A 448 -2.64 -49.68 -31.89
N SER A 449 -3.17 -49.47 -30.67
CA SER A 449 -4.36 -50.19 -30.12
C SER A 449 -4.61 -49.99 -28.60
N SER A 450 -5.77 -49.40 -28.28
CA SER A 450 -6.75 -49.73 -27.20
C SER A 450 -6.45 -49.70 -25.68
N PRO A 451 -7.52 -49.59 -24.84
CA PRO A 451 -7.50 -48.91 -23.53
C PRO A 451 -7.74 -49.83 -22.32
N HIS A 452 -7.29 -49.45 -21.11
CA HIS A 452 -8.08 -49.42 -19.85
C HIS A 452 -7.24 -49.14 -18.58
N LEU A 453 -7.87 -48.37 -17.68
CA LEU A 453 -7.88 -48.46 -16.20
C LEU A 453 -6.76 -47.82 -15.33
N ARG A 454 -7.28 -46.94 -14.45
CA ARG A 454 -6.93 -46.65 -13.05
C ARG A 454 -5.60 -45.93 -12.76
N SER A 455 -5.74 -44.63 -12.53
CA SER A 455 -4.81 -43.80 -11.78
C SER A 455 -4.87 -44.08 -10.27
N PRO A 456 -3.73 -44.30 -9.59
CA PRO A 456 -3.57 -43.98 -8.19
C PRO A 456 -2.96 -42.58 -8.01
N SER A 457 -3.27 -42.00 -6.85
CA SER A 457 -2.94 -40.68 -6.31
C SER A 457 -1.46 -40.25 -6.44
N PRO A 458 -1.15 -38.94 -6.38
CA PRO A 458 0.22 -38.45 -6.55
C PRO A 458 1.00 -38.60 -5.25
N THR A 459 1.79 -39.67 -5.14
CA THR A 459 2.95 -39.71 -4.24
C THR A 459 4.06 -38.88 -4.89
N MET A 460 4.66 -37.95 -4.13
CA MET A 460 5.82 -37.17 -4.54
C MET A 460 6.92 -38.11 -5.05
N ARG A 461 7.08 -38.17 -6.37
CA ARG A 461 8.22 -38.83 -7.01
C ARG A 461 9.37 -37.84 -7.00
N PHE A 462 10.32 -38.06 -6.11
CA PHE A 462 11.71 -37.65 -6.31
C PHE A 462 12.11 -38.19 -7.69
N ARG A 463 12.29 -37.31 -8.67
CA ARG A 463 12.78 -37.69 -9.99
C ARG A 463 14.22 -38.14 -9.76
N GLN A 464 14.45 -39.46 -9.76
CA GLN A 464 15.80 -40.03 -9.75
C GLN A 464 16.56 -39.42 -10.94
N LEU A 465 17.59 -38.65 -10.63
CA LEU A 465 18.50 -38.01 -11.58
C LEU A 465 19.12 -39.11 -12.46
N SER A 466 18.50 -39.36 -13.60
CA SER A 466 18.97 -40.31 -14.60
C SER A 466 19.97 -39.59 -15.50
N SER A 467 21.18 -39.36 -15.01
CA SER A 467 22.29 -38.90 -15.84
C SER A 467 23.64 -39.31 -15.25
N GLY A 468 24.27 -40.30 -15.88
CA GLY A 468 25.72 -40.48 -15.97
C GLY A 468 26.51 -40.96 -14.75
N ASN A 469 26.41 -40.30 -13.59
CA ASN A 469 27.43 -40.41 -12.53
C ASN A 469 26.82 -40.41 -11.10
N SER A 470 25.70 -41.11 -10.88
CA SER A 470 25.01 -41.06 -9.58
C SER A 470 25.82 -41.67 -8.42
N ASN A 471 26.79 -42.54 -8.69
CA ASN A 471 27.53 -43.30 -7.67
C ASN A 471 28.91 -42.73 -7.33
N MET A 472 29.27 -41.58 -7.88
CA MET A 472 30.54 -40.94 -7.55
C MET A 472 30.44 -40.28 -6.17
N SER A 473 31.39 -40.59 -5.28
CA SER A 473 31.45 -39.98 -3.95
C SER A 473 31.62 -38.48 -4.09
N LEU A 474 31.02 -37.71 -3.18
CA LEU A 474 31.11 -36.26 -3.18
C LEU A 474 32.58 -35.80 -3.14
N GLU A 475 33.48 -36.53 -2.47
CA GLU A 475 34.89 -36.17 -2.38
C GLU A 475 35.68 -36.35 -3.68
N GLU A 476 35.18 -37.17 -4.60
CA GLU A 476 35.84 -37.45 -5.88
C GLU A 476 35.41 -36.46 -6.97
N MET A 477 34.30 -35.73 -6.76
CA MET A 477 33.70 -34.87 -7.78
C MET A 477 34.64 -33.74 -8.20
N THR A 478 34.93 -33.68 -9.50
CA THR A 478 35.66 -32.55 -10.10
C THR A 478 34.75 -31.32 -10.17
N SER A 479 35.31 -30.14 -10.46
CA SER A 479 34.51 -28.92 -10.63
C SER A 479 33.50 -29.00 -11.80
N ALA A 480 33.78 -29.85 -12.81
CA ALA A 480 32.82 -30.12 -13.88
C ALA A 480 31.68 -31.04 -13.40
N ASP A 481 31.96 -32.01 -12.53
CA ASP A 481 30.93 -32.86 -11.94
C ASP A 481 30.03 -32.06 -10.97
N VAL A 482 30.61 -31.11 -10.24
CA VAL A 482 29.87 -30.16 -9.38
C VAL A 482 28.90 -29.30 -10.19
N GLU A 483 29.30 -28.84 -11.38
CA GLU A 483 28.40 -28.11 -12.29
C GLU A 483 27.19 -28.96 -12.68
N VAL A 484 27.42 -30.19 -13.15
CA VAL A 484 26.35 -31.12 -13.53
C VAL A 484 25.46 -31.47 -12.33
N PHE A 485 26.05 -31.63 -11.15
CA PHE A 485 25.30 -31.86 -9.91
C PHE A 485 24.40 -30.69 -9.55
N ALA A 486 24.93 -29.47 -9.53
CA ALA A 486 24.18 -28.27 -9.19
C ALA A 486 23.08 -27.95 -10.21
N ASP A 487 23.36 -28.14 -11.51
CA ASP A 487 22.37 -27.95 -12.58
C ASP A 487 21.27 -29.02 -12.56
N GLY A 488 21.55 -30.19 -11.97
CA GLY A 488 20.57 -31.24 -11.73
C GLY A 488 19.63 -30.96 -10.56
N LEU A 489 19.98 -30.03 -9.66
CA LEU A 489 19.09 -29.56 -8.62
C LEU A 489 18.10 -28.60 -9.27
N ASP A 490 16.79 -28.91 -9.23
CA ASP A 490 15.70 -28.13 -9.85
C ASP A 490 15.48 -26.77 -9.15
N THR A 491 16.53 -25.97 -9.05
CA THR A 491 16.60 -24.63 -8.47
C THR A 491 16.08 -23.58 -9.45
N GLY A 492 15.74 -23.95 -10.68
CA GLY A 492 15.22 -23.05 -11.72
C GLY A 492 16.25 -22.11 -12.35
N ASP A 493 17.50 -22.10 -11.88
CA ASP A 493 18.60 -21.29 -12.44
C ASP A 493 19.84 -22.15 -12.73
N GLN A 494 20.06 -22.46 -14.01
CA GLN A 494 21.19 -23.28 -14.51
C GLN A 494 22.54 -22.54 -14.47
N ARG A 495 22.61 -21.36 -13.84
CA ARG A 495 23.85 -20.58 -13.78
C ARG A 495 24.72 -20.94 -12.58
N TYR A 496 24.14 -21.58 -11.56
CA TYR A 496 24.89 -21.91 -10.34
C TYR A 496 25.97 -22.95 -10.60
N GLY A 497 25.72 -23.96 -11.44
CA GLY A 497 26.74 -24.93 -11.79
C GLY A 497 27.95 -24.29 -12.47
N ALA A 498 27.70 -23.48 -13.51
CA ALA A 498 28.75 -22.74 -14.21
C ALA A 498 29.52 -21.79 -13.28
N LEU A 499 28.83 -21.16 -12.33
CA LEU A 499 29.42 -20.26 -11.35
C LEU A 499 30.35 -21.00 -10.39
N LEU A 500 29.89 -22.11 -9.79
CA LEU A 500 30.70 -22.94 -8.89
C LEU A 500 31.94 -23.48 -9.61
N ARG A 501 31.79 -23.89 -10.87
CA ARG A 501 32.90 -24.32 -11.73
C ARG A 501 33.89 -23.21 -12.00
N SER A 502 33.43 -22.00 -12.31
CA SER A 502 34.30 -20.85 -12.58
C SER A 502 35.15 -20.46 -11.37
N GLN A 503 34.66 -20.73 -10.16
CA GLN A 503 35.35 -20.53 -8.89
C GLN A 503 36.22 -21.72 -8.49
N GLY A 504 36.31 -22.76 -9.34
CA GLY A 504 37.12 -23.95 -9.08
C GLY A 504 36.62 -24.83 -7.94
N ILE A 505 35.34 -24.73 -7.58
CA ILE A 505 34.76 -25.50 -6.47
C ILE A 505 34.58 -26.95 -6.91
N ASN A 506 35.39 -27.83 -6.31
CA ASN A 506 35.27 -29.28 -6.42
C ASN A 506 34.39 -29.84 -5.28
N GLY A 507 34.08 -31.13 -5.32
CA GLY A 507 33.16 -31.72 -4.36
C GLY A 507 33.66 -31.70 -2.90
N ARG A 508 34.98 -31.72 -2.67
CA ARG A 508 35.57 -31.55 -1.33
C ARG A 508 35.33 -30.16 -0.75
N LEU A 509 35.48 -29.11 -1.57
CA LEU A 509 35.17 -27.75 -1.14
C LEU A 509 33.66 -27.57 -0.95
N LEU A 510 32.86 -28.12 -1.86
CA LEU A 510 31.40 -28.09 -1.78
C LEU A 510 30.90 -28.77 -0.49
N ALA A 511 31.53 -29.86 -0.06
CA ALA A 511 31.25 -30.58 1.18
C ALA A 511 31.45 -29.73 2.45
N GLN A 512 32.34 -28.75 2.40
CA GLN A 512 32.67 -27.86 3.53
C GLN A 512 31.98 -26.50 3.43
N THR A 513 31.28 -26.23 2.32
CA THR A 513 30.69 -24.93 2.02
C THR A 513 29.52 -24.64 2.96
N THR A 514 29.49 -23.43 3.52
CA THR A 514 28.42 -22.94 4.38
C THR A 514 27.38 -22.10 3.62
N ASP A 515 26.26 -21.74 4.26
CA ASP A 515 25.27 -20.84 3.67
C ASP A 515 25.88 -19.48 3.29
N THR A 516 26.79 -18.97 4.12
CA THR A 516 27.51 -17.71 3.88
C THR A 516 28.42 -17.82 2.65
N ASP A 517 29.16 -18.92 2.51
CA ASP A 517 30.04 -19.12 1.36
C ASP A 517 29.26 -19.16 0.04
N LEU A 518 28.13 -19.89 0.00
CA LEU A 518 27.25 -19.89 -1.18
C LEU A 518 26.67 -18.51 -1.50
N GLN A 519 26.39 -17.70 -0.47
CA GLN A 519 25.94 -16.33 -0.67
C GLN A 519 27.04 -15.44 -1.26
N GLU A 520 28.27 -15.56 -0.77
CA GLU A 520 29.44 -14.83 -1.29
C GLU A 520 29.78 -15.24 -2.72
N LEU A 521 29.57 -16.51 -3.06
CA LEU A 521 29.69 -17.03 -4.43
C LEU A 521 28.60 -16.49 -5.36
N GLY A 522 27.57 -15.81 -4.85
CA GLY A 522 26.53 -15.19 -5.66
C GLY A 522 25.22 -15.99 -5.76
N VAL A 523 25.05 -17.04 -4.95
CA VAL A 523 23.76 -17.73 -4.79
C VAL A 523 22.88 -16.92 -3.82
N MET A 524 22.35 -15.80 -4.32
CA MET A 524 21.64 -14.80 -3.49
C MET A 524 20.31 -15.31 -2.91
N ILE A 525 19.65 -16.25 -3.58
CA ILE A 525 18.35 -16.78 -3.15
C ILE A 525 18.58 -17.86 -2.08
N ARG A 526 18.14 -17.57 -0.84
CA ARG A 526 18.29 -18.47 0.31
C ARG A 526 17.74 -19.88 0.06
N LEU A 527 16.58 -19.99 -0.60
CA LEU A 527 15.98 -21.29 -0.91
C LEU A 527 16.90 -22.16 -1.79
N HIS A 528 17.61 -21.56 -2.73
CA HIS A 528 18.54 -22.29 -3.61
C HIS A 528 19.77 -22.75 -2.83
N ARG A 529 20.30 -21.92 -1.91
CA ARG A 529 21.40 -22.31 -1.02
C ARG A 529 21.02 -23.50 -0.15
N VAL A 530 19.87 -23.45 0.51
CA VAL A 530 19.36 -24.56 1.32
C VAL A 530 19.20 -25.83 0.48
N THR A 531 18.67 -25.71 -0.74
CA THR A 531 18.51 -26.87 -1.65
C THR A 531 19.86 -27.50 -2.01
N ILE A 532 20.89 -26.68 -2.27
CA ILE A 532 22.25 -27.16 -2.56
C ILE A 532 22.85 -27.85 -1.33
N LEU A 533 22.77 -27.22 -0.15
CA LEU A 533 23.32 -27.77 1.10
C LEU A 533 22.61 -29.07 1.52
N ASP A 534 21.29 -29.16 1.38
CA ASP A 534 20.54 -30.38 1.69
C ASP A 534 20.92 -31.54 0.75
N ALA A 535 21.15 -31.25 -0.53
CA ALA A 535 21.61 -32.25 -1.49
C ALA A 535 23.05 -32.73 -1.19
N VAL A 536 23.93 -31.82 -0.75
CA VAL A 536 25.29 -32.12 -0.30
C VAL A 536 25.27 -33.02 0.94
N ASN A 537 24.51 -32.65 1.97
CA ASN A 537 24.37 -33.41 3.22
C ASN A 537 23.78 -34.81 2.97
N SER A 538 22.83 -34.91 2.04
CA SER A 538 22.22 -36.19 1.65
C SER A 538 23.25 -37.14 1.03
N ARG A 539 24.19 -36.62 0.22
CA ARG A 539 25.29 -37.41 -0.37
C ARG A 539 26.37 -37.77 0.65
N GLN A 540 26.76 -36.85 1.53
CA GLN A 540 27.72 -37.17 2.60
C GLN A 540 27.20 -38.29 3.50
N SER A 541 25.90 -38.28 3.79
CA SER A 541 25.26 -39.32 4.60
C SER A 541 25.17 -40.67 3.88
N SER A 542 25.18 -40.69 2.54
CA SER A 542 25.23 -41.94 1.77
C SER A 542 26.64 -42.50 1.66
N ASP A 543 27.66 -41.65 1.58
CA ASP A 543 29.07 -42.06 1.47
C ASP A 543 29.63 -42.60 2.80
N ALA A 544 29.00 -42.22 3.93
CA ALA A 544 29.36 -42.72 5.26
C ALA A 544 28.80 -44.13 5.59
N LYS A 545 27.96 -44.70 4.72
CA LYS A 545 27.36 -46.05 4.88
C LYS A 545 28.04 -47.04 3.95
#